data_AF-A0A952UN29-F1
#
_entry.id   AF-A0A952UN29-F1
#
_cell.length_a   1.000
_cell.length_b   1.000
_cell.length_c   1.000
_cell.angle_alpha   90.00
_cell.angle_beta   90.00
_cell.angle_gamma   90.00
#
_symmetry.space_group_name_H-M   'P 1'
#
loop_
_entity.id
_entity.type
_entity.pdbx_description
1 polymer ?
#
loop_
_entity_poly.entity_id
_entity_poly.type
_entity_poly.pdbx_seq_one_letter_code
_entity_poly.pdbx_strand_id
1 'polypeptide(L)'
;MQYPYACRTALALVILLALAASAAQSPAGRTLRAARNAGTLYVELTTLARASGAVATSDGTALTFRGAQGVVTFFAGSSDALQQRPGDPGPVDVSLSAPVIEVDSDWWAPLSALDLLGVAPAPDAAASATTDAVTVGGEEFRLALEPFPGTSPPTRVAAEDGDGAPWEADVLPGEVPVLRFFDGDVSLSLLDLALLPIARPDLTRAVDAVLDEAAQTAGAGDSLLLLQVVALAEGAWEPALRFSQGDRELEVRYPYRLLVVSGAADSVGPEEPVAGVVLLPAGFDLYAPLQVEWRGTQAVVTFRR
;
A
#
# COMPACT_ATOMS: atom_id res chain seq x y z
N MET A 1 33.29 -70.18 -4.55
CA MET A 1 31.88 -69.71 -4.50
C MET A 1 31.83 -68.53 -3.53
N GLN A 2 32.02 -67.32 -4.05
CA GLN A 2 30.96 -66.37 -4.43
C GLN A 2 30.24 -65.76 -3.20
N TYR A 3 30.71 -64.58 -2.78
CA TYR A 3 29.87 -63.55 -2.15
C TYR A 3 29.86 -62.28 -3.03
N PRO A 4 29.17 -62.25 -4.17
CA PRO A 4 29.15 -61.11 -5.08
C PRO A 4 27.94 -60.18 -4.80
N TYR A 5 27.62 -59.91 -3.54
CA TYR A 5 26.41 -59.11 -3.22
C TYR A 5 26.62 -57.92 -2.28
N ALA A 6 27.74 -57.83 -1.56
CA ALA A 6 27.95 -56.73 -0.60
C ALA A 6 28.35 -55.39 -1.27
N CYS A 7 28.99 -55.42 -2.44
CA CYS A 7 29.49 -54.21 -3.08
C CYS A 7 28.45 -53.48 -3.94
N ARG A 8 27.36 -54.17 -4.33
CA ARG A 8 26.29 -53.58 -5.16
C ARG A 8 25.23 -52.83 -4.35
N THR A 9 24.96 -53.27 -3.11
CA THR A 9 24.01 -52.60 -2.22
C THR A 9 24.59 -51.31 -1.62
N ALA A 10 25.89 -51.25 -1.33
CA ALA A 10 26.54 -50.04 -0.84
C ALA A 10 26.57 -48.92 -1.91
N LEU A 11 26.80 -49.26 -3.18
CA LEU A 11 26.81 -48.29 -4.28
C LEU A 11 25.42 -47.73 -4.59
N ALA A 12 24.38 -48.57 -4.51
CA ALA A 12 23.00 -48.15 -4.74
C ALA A 12 22.49 -47.19 -3.64
N LEU A 13 22.92 -47.39 -2.39
CA LEU A 13 22.56 -46.51 -1.28
C LEU A 13 23.22 -45.12 -1.37
N VAL A 14 24.47 -45.06 -1.83
CA VAL A 14 25.20 -43.78 -2.03
C VAL A 14 24.60 -42.97 -3.19
N ILE A 15 24.16 -43.62 -4.26
CA ILE A 15 23.49 -42.95 -5.38
C ILE A 15 22.10 -42.43 -4.97
N LEU A 16 21.34 -43.19 -4.17
CA LEU A 16 20.04 -42.73 -3.65
C LEU A 16 20.17 -41.59 -2.63
N LEU A 17 21.21 -41.57 -1.78
CA LEU A 17 21.48 -40.43 -0.89
C LEU A 17 21.97 -39.19 -1.65
N ALA A 18 22.70 -39.35 -2.75
CA ALA A 18 23.14 -38.24 -3.59
C ALA A 18 21.98 -37.62 -4.42
N LEU A 19 20.97 -38.41 -4.80
CA LEU A 19 19.77 -37.88 -5.47
C LEU A 19 18.77 -37.24 -4.50
N ALA A 20 18.71 -37.67 -3.24
CA ALA A 20 17.82 -37.06 -2.23
C ALA A 20 18.35 -35.71 -1.70
N ALA A 21 19.65 -35.43 -1.82
CA ALA A 21 20.25 -34.16 -1.42
C ALA A 21 20.09 -33.03 -2.46
N SER A 22 19.55 -33.34 -3.65
CA SER A 22 19.31 -32.35 -4.72
C SER A 22 17.90 -31.76 -4.73
N ALA A 23 17.04 -32.16 -3.79
CA ALA A 23 15.68 -31.65 -3.67
C ALA A 23 15.59 -30.63 -2.51
N ALA A 24 16.18 -29.45 -2.71
CA ALA A 24 15.87 -28.17 -2.05
C ALA A 24 17.03 -27.17 -2.22
N GLN A 25 17.57 -27.02 -3.43
CA GLN A 25 18.10 -25.72 -3.79
C GLN A 25 16.92 -24.99 -4.41
N SER A 26 16.18 -24.25 -3.58
CA SER A 26 15.34 -23.18 -4.13
C SER A 26 16.22 -22.42 -5.11
N PRO A 27 15.82 -22.25 -6.38
CA PRO A 27 16.56 -21.37 -7.28
C PRO A 27 16.76 -20.08 -6.51
N ALA A 28 18.01 -19.59 -6.41
CA ALA A 28 18.28 -18.30 -5.80
C ALA A 28 17.31 -17.31 -6.45
N GLY A 29 16.26 -16.97 -5.71
CA GLY A 29 15.03 -16.46 -6.31
C GLY A 29 15.38 -15.14 -6.96
N ARG A 30 15.15 -15.02 -8.27
CA ARG A 30 15.30 -13.73 -8.93
C ARG A 30 14.23 -12.83 -8.32
N THR A 31 14.65 -11.78 -7.63
CA THR A 31 13.76 -10.86 -6.95
C THR A 31 13.55 -9.61 -7.77
N LEU A 32 12.32 -9.09 -7.77
CA LEU A 32 11.98 -7.76 -8.25
C LEU A 32 11.71 -6.88 -7.05
N ARG A 33 12.17 -5.62 -7.10
CA ARG A 33 11.87 -4.65 -6.05
C ARG A 33 10.40 -4.28 -6.12
N ALA A 34 9.73 -4.39 -4.99
CA ALA A 34 8.34 -4.00 -4.81
C ALA A 34 8.19 -3.19 -3.53
N ALA A 35 7.20 -2.32 -3.48
CA ALA A 35 6.91 -1.53 -2.30
C ALA A 35 5.41 -1.27 -2.23
N ARG A 36 4.86 -1.18 -1.03
CA ARG A 36 3.48 -0.74 -0.83
C ARG A 36 3.47 0.75 -0.55
N ASN A 37 2.64 1.48 -1.28
CA ASN A 37 2.32 2.86 -0.97
C ASN A 37 0.81 2.97 -0.90
N ALA A 38 0.28 3.50 0.21
CA ALA A 38 -1.15 3.72 0.36
C ALA A 38 -2.02 2.45 0.14
N GLY A 39 -1.49 1.25 0.45
CA GLY A 39 -2.19 -0.03 0.21
C GLY A 39 -2.08 -0.58 -1.21
N THR A 40 -1.62 0.22 -2.18
CA THR A 40 -1.33 -0.23 -3.55
C THR A 40 0.07 -0.84 -3.62
N LEU A 41 0.19 -2.00 -4.27
CA LEU A 41 1.47 -2.65 -4.52
C LEU A 41 2.11 -2.09 -5.79
N TYR A 42 3.32 -1.59 -5.65
CA TYR A 42 4.14 -1.04 -6.72
C TYR A 42 5.33 -1.95 -7.02
N VAL A 43 5.74 -1.98 -8.29
CA VAL A 43 6.93 -2.70 -8.76
C VAL A 43 7.85 -1.72 -9.49
N GLU A 44 9.15 -1.84 -9.22
CA GLU A 44 10.18 -0.98 -9.80
C GLU A 44 10.46 -1.39 -11.26
N LEU A 45 10.24 -0.45 -12.18
CA LEU A 45 10.21 -0.68 -13.63
C LEU A 45 11.59 -0.96 -14.23
N THR A 46 12.68 -0.43 -13.68
CA THR A 46 14.05 -0.60 -14.20
C THR A 46 14.58 -2.00 -13.92
N THR A 47 14.33 -2.52 -12.73
CA THR A 47 14.67 -3.90 -12.35
C THR A 47 13.78 -4.87 -13.13
N LEU A 48 12.51 -4.54 -13.33
CA LEU A 48 11.64 -5.31 -14.22
C LEU A 48 12.11 -5.30 -15.67
N ALA A 49 12.56 -4.16 -16.19
CA ALA A 49 13.10 -4.07 -17.54
C ALA A 49 14.31 -4.98 -17.72
N ARG A 50 15.24 -4.94 -16.76
CA ARG A 50 16.41 -5.82 -16.74
C ARG A 50 16.02 -7.29 -16.67
N ALA A 51 15.06 -7.64 -15.83
CA ALA A 51 14.57 -9.01 -15.67
C ALA A 51 13.87 -9.55 -16.93
N SER A 52 13.10 -8.70 -17.62
CA SER A 52 12.38 -9.06 -18.85
C SER A 52 13.22 -8.94 -20.13
N GLY A 53 14.47 -8.48 -20.04
CA GLY A 53 15.29 -8.16 -21.20
C GLY A 53 14.78 -6.97 -22.02
N ALA A 54 13.92 -6.14 -21.42
CA ALA A 54 13.40 -4.92 -22.01
C ALA A 54 14.34 -3.73 -21.76
N VAL A 55 14.08 -2.62 -22.47
CA VAL A 55 14.80 -1.36 -22.30
C VAL A 55 13.86 -0.33 -21.71
N ALA A 56 14.18 0.17 -20.51
CA ALA A 56 13.51 1.32 -19.91
C ALA A 56 14.40 2.56 -20.08
N THR A 57 13.84 3.64 -20.65
CA THR A 57 14.53 4.93 -20.82
C THR A 57 13.65 6.03 -20.24
N SER A 58 14.22 6.85 -19.35
CA SER A 58 13.52 7.98 -18.73
C SER A 58 14.12 9.31 -19.20
N ASP A 59 13.28 10.33 -19.32
CA ASP A 59 13.68 11.75 -19.48
C ASP A 59 13.39 12.61 -18.24
N GLY A 60 12.98 11.98 -17.13
CA GLY A 60 12.61 12.63 -15.86
C GLY A 60 11.16 13.13 -15.79
N THR A 61 10.38 12.93 -16.85
CA THR A 61 8.93 13.24 -16.86
C THR A 61 8.11 12.08 -17.41
N ALA A 62 8.70 11.29 -18.30
CA ALA A 62 8.15 10.07 -18.84
C ALA A 62 9.20 8.95 -18.84
N LEU A 63 8.74 7.72 -18.60
CA LEU A 63 9.52 6.51 -18.78
C LEU A 63 8.95 5.71 -19.95
N THR A 64 9.79 5.49 -20.95
CA THR A 64 9.49 4.62 -22.09
C THR A 64 10.05 3.24 -21.83
N PHE A 65 9.17 2.26 -21.71
CA PHE A 65 9.48 0.84 -21.57
C PHE A 65 9.29 0.13 -22.91
N ARG A 66 10.35 -0.44 -23.46
CA ARG A 66 10.34 -1.17 -24.74
C ARG A 66 10.63 -2.65 -24.49
N GLY A 67 9.59 -3.47 -24.60
CA GLY A 67 9.66 -4.92 -24.38
C GLY A 67 9.03 -5.73 -25.51
N ALA A 68 8.80 -7.02 -25.25
CA ALA A 68 8.22 -7.95 -26.23
C ALA A 68 6.77 -7.61 -26.62
N GLN A 69 6.00 -6.98 -25.71
CA GLN A 69 4.63 -6.54 -25.95
C GLN A 69 4.52 -5.16 -26.63
N GLY A 70 5.65 -4.58 -27.03
CA GLY A 70 5.71 -3.28 -27.68
C GLY A 70 6.30 -2.19 -26.78
N VAL A 71 5.82 -0.97 -26.97
CA VAL A 71 6.29 0.21 -26.23
C VAL A 71 5.18 0.68 -25.30
N VAL A 72 5.52 0.91 -24.03
CA VAL A 72 4.64 1.55 -23.05
C VAL A 72 5.33 2.79 -22.53
N THR A 73 4.65 3.94 -22.55
CA THR A 73 5.14 5.18 -21.98
C THR A 73 4.33 5.52 -20.74
N PHE A 74 5.02 5.60 -19.61
CA PHE A 74 4.47 5.98 -18.33
C PHE A 74 4.81 7.45 -18.03
N PHE A 75 3.94 8.17 -17.34
CA PHE A 75 4.16 9.56 -16.94
C PHE A 75 4.22 9.68 -15.43
N ALA A 76 5.20 10.41 -14.90
CA ALA A 76 5.36 10.59 -13.46
C ALA A 76 4.13 11.30 -12.86
N GLY A 77 3.59 10.77 -11.77
CA GLY A 77 2.43 11.30 -11.06
C GLY A 77 1.09 11.09 -11.77
N SER A 78 1.04 10.38 -12.90
CA SER A 78 -0.19 10.16 -13.67
C SER A 78 -0.65 8.71 -13.64
N SER A 79 -1.97 8.51 -13.65
CA SER A 79 -2.61 7.21 -13.91
C SER A 79 -2.79 6.93 -15.40
N ASP A 80 -2.44 7.87 -16.27
CA ASP A 80 -2.49 7.67 -17.72
C ASP A 80 -1.16 7.14 -18.24
N ALA A 81 -1.22 6.29 -19.26
CA ALA A 81 -0.07 5.78 -19.99
C ALA A 81 -0.40 5.62 -21.47
N LEU A 82 0.63 5.54 -22.31
CA LEU A 82 0.49 5.24 -23.73
C LEU A 82 0.98 3.83 -24.00
N GLN A 83 0.20 3.02 -24.72
CA GLN A 83 0.63 1.70 -25.20
C GLN A 83 0.68 1.68 -26.72
N GLN A 84 1.75 1.13 -27.29
CA GLN A 84 1.85 0.82 -28.71
C GLN A 84 2.31 -0.62 -28.87
N ARG A 85 1.41 -1.51 -29.29
CA ARG A 85 1.75 -2.92 -29.54
C ARG A 85 2.47 -3.08 -30.89
N PRO A 86 3.20 -4.19 -31.10
CA PRO A 86 3.83 -4.46 -32.37
C PRO A 86 2.79 -4.51 -33.50
N GLY A 87 2.94 -3.65 -34.50
CA GLY A 87 2.04 -3.56 -35.66
C GLY A 87 0.90 -2.56 -35.51
N ASP A 88 0.75 -1.90 -34.36
CA ASP A 88 -0.26 -0.86 -34.18
C ASP A 88 0.06 0.40 -35.02
N PRO A 89 -0.96 1.10 -35.55
CA PRO A 89 -0.77 2.30 -36.36
C PRO A 89 -0.25 3.50 -35.55
N GLY A 90 -0.29 3.44 -34.22
CA GLY A 90 0.17 4.48 -33.30
C GLY A 90 -0.10 4.10 -31.84
N PRO A 91 0.38 4.90 -30.88
CA PRO A 91 0.10 4.71 -29.47
C PRO A 91 -1.37 4.99 -29.15
N VAL A 92 -1.90 4.25 -28.16
CA VAL A 92 -3.25 4.43 -27.60
C VAL A 92 -3.17 4.75 -26.12
N ASP A 93 -4.10 5.58 -25.63
CA ASP A 93 -4.23 5.89 -24.22
C ASP A 93 -4.77 4.70 -23.42
N VAL A 94 -4.16 4.45 -22.26
CA VAL A 94 -4.57 3.42 -21.30
C VAL A 94 -4.54 4.00 -19.88
N SER A 95 -5.51 3.62 -19.06
CA SER A 95 -5.60 4.04 -17.67
C SER A 95 -5.15 2.93 -16.71
N LEU A 96 -4.39 3.32 -15.70
CA LEU A 96 -3.86 2.46 -14.65
C LEU A 96 -4.73 2.51 -13.38
N SER A 97 -4.57 1.52 -12.51
CA SER A 97 -5.30 1.48 -11.23
C SER A 97 -4.85 2.55 -10.23
N ALA A 98 -3.61 3.01 -10.34
CA ALA A 98 -3.03 4.06 -9.53
C ALA A 98 -1.96 4.83 -10.34
N PRO A 99 -1.56 6.04 -9.90
CA PRO A 99 -0.52 6.81 -10.58
C PRO A 99 0.84 6.12 -10.55
N VAL A 100 1.64 6.31 -11.60
CA VAL A 100 3.07 5.94 -11.62
C VAL A 100 3.86 6.95 -10.79
N ILE A 101 4.79 6.48 -10.00
CA ILE A 101 5.54 7.30 -9.06
C ILE A 101 7.03 7.27 -9.43
N GLU A 102 7.64 8.44 -9.54
CA GLU A 102 9.09 8.59 -9.66
C GLU A 102 9.65 9.13 -8.34
N VAL A 103 10.64 8.42 -7.76
CA VAL A 103 11.38 8.87 -6.57
C VAL A 103 12.85 8.56 -6.77
N ASP A 104 13.73 9.55 -6.56
CA ASP A 104 15.19 9.38 -6.66
C ASP A 104 15.64 8.69 -7.97
N SER A 105 14.94 8.97 -9.08
CA SER A 105 15.11 8.36 -10.41
C SER A 105 14.67 6.89 -10.55
N ASP A 106 14.14 6.27 -9.49
CA ASP A 106 13.45 4.98 -9.57
C ASP A 106 11.99 5.20 -9.97
N TRP A 107 11.51 4.38 -10.90
CA TRP A 107 10.15 4.45 -11.43
C TRP A 107 9.32 3.27 -10.96
N TRP A 108 8.18 3.56 -10.37
CA TRP A 108 7.31 2.61 -9.69
C TRP A 108 5.93 2.61 -10.34
N ALA A 109 5.50 1.47 -10.87
CA ALA A 109 4.16 1.32 -11.43
C ALA A 109 3.31 0.39 -10.57
N PRO A 110 1.98 0.60 -10.50
CA PRO A 110 1.09 -0.31 -9.80
C PRO A 110 1.14 -1.70 -10.44
N LEU A 111 0.92 -2.74 -9.63
CA LEU A 111 0.95 -4.13 -10.10
C LEU A 111 0.04 -4.37 -11.32
N SER A 112 -1.10 -3.69 -11.41
CA SER A 112 -2.02 -3.81 -12.55
C SER A 112 -1.42 -3.31 -13.88
N ALA A 113 -0.40 -2.45 -13.84
CA ALA A 113 0.28 -1.96 -15.04
C ALA A 113 1.15 -3.04 -15.69
N LEU A 114 1.48 -4.10 -14.95
CA LEU A 114 2.37 -5.17 -15.40
C LEU A 114 1.79 -5.99 -16.55
N ASP A 115 0.46 -6.09 -16.64
CA ASP A 115 -0.23 -6.72 -17.77
C ASP A 115 0.14 -6.06 -19.12
N LEU A 116 0.33 -4.73 -19.12
CA LEU A 116 0.75 -3.98 -20.30
C LEU A 116 2.16 -4.35 -20.78
N LEU A 117 2.97 -4.89 -19.86
CA LEU A 117 4.35 -5.30 -20.08
C LEU A 117 4.48 -6.80 -20.35
N GLY A 118 3.36 -7.54 -20.36
CA GLY A 118 3.35 -8.99 -20.54
C GLY A 118 3.82 -9.76 -19.30
N VAL A 119 3.60 -9.18 -18.12
CA VAL A 119 3.99 -9.73 -16.83
C VAL A 119 2.72 -10.06 -16.07
N ALA A 120 2.55 -11.34 -15.72
CA ALA A 120 1.35 -11.84 -15.06
C ALA A 120 1.66 -12.21 -13.61
N PRO A 121 0.68 -12.22 -12.68
CA PRO A 121 0.87 -12.84 -11.37
C PRO A 121 1.28 -14.32 -11.52
N ALA A 122 2.11 -14.82 -10.61
CA ALA A 122 2.49 -16.23 -10.60
C ALA A 122 1.25 -17.13 -10.37
N PRO A 123 1.19 -18.33 -10.98
CA PRO A 123 0.00 -19.19 -10.92
C PRO A 123 -0.41 -19.60 -9.49
N ASP A 124 0.55 -19.76 -8.58
CA ASP A 124 0.28 -20.06 -7.17
C ASP A 124 -0.04 -18.79 -6.33
N ALA A 125 0.31 -17.60 -6.82
CA ALA A 125 0.00 -16.32 -6.19
C ALA A 125 -1.44 -15.86 -6.47
N ALA A 126 -2.05 -16.29 -7.59
CA ALA A 126 -3.45 -15.98 -7.92
C ALA A 126 -4.47 -16.61 -6.95
N ALA A 127 -4.05 -17.58 -6.13
CA ALA A 127 -4.86 -18.21 -5.09
C ALA A 127 -4.68 -17.58 -3.69
N SER A 128 -3.68 -16.70 -3.51
CA SER A 128 -3.43 -15.98 -2.26
C SER A 128 -3.91 -14.53 -2.39
N ALA A 129 -4.50 -13.97 -1.33
CA ALA A 129 -4.89 -12.55 -1.30
C ALA A 129 -3.69 -11.59 -1.40
N THR A 130 -2.47 -12.12 -1.27
CA THR A 130 -1.20 -11.40 -1.43
C THR A 130 -0.45 -11.94 -2.65
N THR A 131 -0.24 -11.08 -3.65
CA THR A 131 0.60 -11.45 -4.81
C THR A 131 2.07 -11.28 -4.43
N ASP A 132 2.73 -12.37 -4.10
CA ASP A 132 4.13 -12.36 -3.63
C ASP A 132 5.13 -12.66 -4.76
N ALA A 133 4.63 -12.99 -5.96
CA ALA A 133 5.44 -13.34 -7.12
C ALA A 133 4.74 -13.02 -8.46
N VAL A 134 5.55 -12.74 -9.48
CA VAL A 134 5.12 -12.47 -10.85
C VAL A 134 5.88 -13.33 -11.85
N THR A 135 5.26 -13.65 -12.97
CA THR A 135 5.86 -14.36 -14.09
C THR A 135 6.25 -13.37 -15.19
N VAL A 136 7.53 -13.37 -15.55
CA VAL A 136 8.09 -12.54 -16.62
C VAL A 136 8.70 -13.47 -17.67
N GLY A 137 8.17 -13.48 -18.89
CA GLY A 137 8.73 -14.31 -19.97
C GLY A 137 8.70 -15.82 -19.70
N GLY A 138 7.82 -16.29 -18.82
CA GLY A 138 7.73 -17.70 -18.40
C GLY A 138 8.62 -18.06 -17.21
N GLU A 139 9.37 -17.11 -16.65
CA GLU A 139 10.14 -17.30 -15.43
C GLU A 139 9.46 -16.61 -14.23
N GLU A 140 9.50 -17.23 -13.07
CA GLU A 140 8.94 -16.68 -11.84
C GLU A 140 9.96 -15.79 -11.10
N PHE A 141 9.48 -14.62 -10.68
CA PHE A 141 10.22 -13.65 -9.87
C PHE A 141 9.46 -13.36 -8.58
N ARG A 142 10.15 -13.43 -7.45
CA ARG A 142 9.56 -13.01 -6.16
C ARG A 142 9.58 -11.50 -6.02
N LEU A 143 8.52 -10.93 -5.44
CA LEU A 143 8.48 -9.52 -5.09
C LEU A 143 9.16 -9.34 -3.74
N ALA A 144 10.30 -8.62 -3.73
CA ALA A 144 10.98 -8.22 -2.51
C ALA A 144 10.35 -6.91 -2.03
N LEU A 145 9.50 -7.00 -1.01
CA LEU A 145 8.85 -5.85 -0.38
C LEU A 145 9.88 -5.02 0.40
N GLU A 146 10.04 -3.76 -0.02
CA GLU A 146 10.88 -2.75 0.61
C GLU A 146 10.01 -1.56 1.07
N PRO A 147 10.46 -0.77 2.05
CA PRO A 147 9.85 0.53 2.34
C PRO A 147 9.83 1.40 1.09
N PHE A 148 8.74 2.12 0.84
CA PHE A 148 8.61 2.94 -0.36
C PHE A 148 9.66 4.08 -0.35
N PRO A 149 10.44 4.30 -1.42
CA PRO A 149 11.46 5.35 -1.43
C PRO A 149 10.85 6.74 -1.15
N GLY A 150 11.58 7.59 -0.43
CA GLY A 150 11.07 8.92 -0.03
C GLY A 150 10.08 8.89 1.14
N THR A 151 9.58 7.72 1.56
CA THR A 151 8.98 7.56 2.90
C THR A 151 10.10 7.40 3.91
N SER A 152 10.61 8.53 4.44
CA SER A 152 11.36 8.45 5.69
C SER A 152 10.39 7.99 6.78
N PRO A 153 10.76 7.03 7.66
CA PRO A 153 10.07 6.94 8.93
C PRO A 153 10.13 8.34 9.57
N PRO A 154 8.99 8.92 10.01
CA PRO A 154 8.95 10.30 10.42
C PRO A 154 10.00 10.58 11.49
N THR A 155 10.71 11.69 11.34
CA THR A 155 11.67 12.14 12.35
C THR A 155 10.85 12.61 13.55
N ARG A 156 10.84 11.78 14.58
CA ARG A 156 10.24 12.02 15.90
C ARG A 156 10.41 13.48 16.31
N VAL A 157 9.34 14.28 16.26
CA VAL A 157 9.29 15.52 17.05
C VAL A 157 8.94 15.04 18.46
N ALA A 158 9.96 14.60 19.19
CA ALA A 158 9.80 14.12 20.55
C ALA A 158 9.28 15.27 21.42
N ALA A 159 8.01 15.18 21.84
CA ALA A 159 7.64 15.75 23.13
C ALA A 159 8.48 15.03 24.18
N GLU A 160 9.22 15.80 24.98
CA GLU A 160 10.07 15.30 26.06
C GLU A 160 9.23 14.49 27.05
N ASP A 161 9.30 13.17 26.96
CA ASP A 161 9.51 12.25 28.08
C ASP A 161 9.71 10.84 27.52
N GLY A 162 10.51 10.02 28.20
CA GLY A 162 10.94 8.71 27.72
C GLY A 162 9.79 7.75 27.39
N ASP A 163 10.02 6.96 26.34
CA ASP A 163 9.05 6.17 25.56
C ASP A 163 8.25 7.01 24.56
N GLY A 164 8.10 6.54 23.32
CA GLY A 164 7.56 7.37 22.23
C GLY A 164 6.21 7.99 22.60
N ALA A 165 6.01 9.28 22.31
CA ALA A 165 4.74 9.95 22.59
C ALA A 165 3.58 9.13 21.99
N PRO A 166 2.49 8.89 22.75
CA PRO A 166 1.38 8.03 22.31
C PRO A 166 0.54 8.67 21.19
N TRP A 167 0.91 9.88 20.78
CA TRP A 167 0.38 10.59 19.62
C TRP A 167 1.40 11.58 19.07
N GLU A 168 1.23 11.98 17.81
CA GLU A 168 1.98 13.05 17.16
C GLU A 168 1.05 13.87 16.24
N ALA A 169 1.33 15.16 16.11
CA ALA A 169 0.74 16.00 15.06
C ALA A 169 1.83 16.30 14.04
N ASP A 170 1.55 16.03 12.77
CA ASP A 170 2.51 16.14 11.67
C ASP A 170 1.87 16.86 10.47
N VAL A 171 2.66 17.11 9.44
CA VAL A 171 2.23 17.72 8.19
C VAL A 171 2.71 16.87 7.03
N LEU A 172 1.76 16.23 6.32
CA LEU A 172 2.07 15.45 5.13
C LEU A 172 2.46 16.38 3.95
N PRO A 173 3.07 15.84 2.88
CA PRO A 173 3.30 16.59 1.66
C PRO A 173 2.04 17.33 1.17
N GLY A 174 2.20 18.57 0.70
CA GLY A 174 1.08 19.44 0.36
C GLY A 174 0.47 20.18 1.56
N GLU A 175 1.22 20.31 2.66
CA GLU A 175 0.82 21.05 3.88
C GLU A 175 -0.44 20.50 4.56
N VAL A 176 -0.70 19.19 4.44
CA VAL A 176 -1.89 18.54 5.01
C VAL A 176 -1.66 18.22 6.48
N PRO A 177 -2.38 18.85 7.44
CA PRO A 177 -2.24 18.53 8.85
C PRO A 177 -2.79 17.13 9.14
N VAL A 178 -2.01 16.33 9.87
CA VAL A 178 -2.39 14.98 10.29
C VAL A 178 -2.19 14.83 11.79
N LEU A 179 -3.15 14.18 12.45
CA LEU A 179 -3.03 13.72 13.83
C LEU A 179 -2.86 12.21 13.80
N ARG A 180 -1.84 11.68 14.46
CA ARG A 180 -1.59 10.25 14.56
C ARG A 180 -1.53 9.81 16.02
N PHE A 181 -2.14 8.68 16.32
CA PHE A 181 -2.06 8.00 17.61
C PHE A 181 -1.37 6.65 17.44
N PHE A 182 -0.73 6.18 18.52
CA PHE A 182 -0.04 4.90 18.56
C PHE A 182 -0.52 4.08 19.75
N ASP A 183 -0.80 2.79 19.50
CA ASP A 183 -1.04 1.82 20.55
C ASP A 183 -0.45 0.46 20.16
N GLY A 184 0.67 0.10 20.79
CA GLY A 184 1.46 -1.06 20.43
C GLY A 184 1.86 -1.03 18.95
N ASP A 185 1.44 -2.06 18.22
CA ASP A 185 1.72 -2.22 16.79
C ASP A 185 0.72 -1.49 15.87
N VAL A 186 -0.29 -0.81 16.44
CA VAL A 186 -1.36 -0.15 15.68
C VAL A 186 -1.16 1.37 15.68
N SER A 187 -1.33 1.99 14.52
CA SER A 187 -1.33 3.44 14.34
C SER A 187 -2.65 3.88 13.72
N LEU A 188 -3.29 4.88 14.33
CA LEU A 188 -4.49 5.54 13.81
C LEU A 188 -4.14 6.96 13.39
N SER A 189 -4.45 7.35 12.16
CA SER A 189 -4.27 8.71 11.64
C SER A 189 -5.60 9.35 11.27
N LEU A 190 -5.72 10.66 11.53
CA LEU A 190 -6.84 11.51 11.18
C LEU A 190 -6.34 12.71 10.36
N LEU A 191 -7.06 13.05 9.30
CA LEU A 191 -6.84 14.27 8.52
C LEU A 191 -8.16 14.80 7.93
N ASP A 192 -8.18 16.06 7.53
CA ASP A 192 -9.36 16.67 6.92
C ASP A 192 -9.69 16.02 5.57
N LEU A 193 -10.91 15.49 5.43
CA LEU A 193 -11.32 14.81 4.21
C LEU A 193 -11.31 15.74 2.98
N ALA A 194 -11.43 17.07 3.17
CA ALA A 194 -11.30 18.03 2.07
C ALA A 194 -9.92 17.97 1.38
N LEU A 195 -8.90 17.46 2.08
CA LEU A 195 -7.53 17.30 1.58
C LEU A 195 -7.27 15.90 1.00
N LEU A 196 -8.30 15.05 0.93
CA LEU A 196 -8.21 13.69 0.40
C LEU A 196 -7.58 13.61 -1.00
N PRO A 197 -7.93 14.47 -1.98
CA PRO A 197 -7.33 14.38 -3.32
C PRO A 197 -5.82 14.64 -3.33
N ILE A 198 -5.29 15.32 -2.31
CA ILE A 198 -3.86 15.62 -2.16
C ILE A 198 -3.19 14.50 -1.36
N ALA A 199 -3.76 14.12 -0.22
CA ALA A 199 -3.14 13.19 0.71
C ALA A 199 -3.25 11.74 0.24
N ARG A 200 -4.40 11.34 -0.32
CA ARG A 200 -4.77 9.95 -0.66
C ARG A 200 -5.69 9.91 -1.89
N PRO A 201 -5.19 10.29 -3.08
CA PRO A 201 -5.98 10.29 -4.32
C PRO A 201 -6.53 8.90 -4.69
N ASP A 202 -5.86 7.84 -4.23
CA ASP A 202 -6.29 6.44 -4.39
C ASP A 202 -7.65 6.14 -3.74
N LEU A 203 -7.99 6.85 -2.66
CA LEU A 203 -9.20 6.60 -1.88
C LEU A 203 -10.40 7.45 -2.31
N THR A 204 -10.22 8.48 -3.15
CA THR A 204 -11.28 9.44 -3.51
C THR A 204 -12.56 8.75 -4.00
N ARG A 205 -12.45 7.86 -4.99
CA ARG A 205 -13.62 7.16 -5.56
C ARG A 205 -14.35 6.28 -4.53
N ALA A 206 -13.61 5.59 -3.67
CA ALA A 206 -14.18 4.68 -2.69
C ALA A 206 -14.89 5.46 -1.57
N VAL A 207 -14.29 6.57 -1.12
CA VAL A 207 -14.89 7.49 -0.16
C VAL A 207 -16.18 8.09 -0.72
N ASP A 208 -16.15 8.60 -1.96
CA ASP A 208 -17.34 9.21 -2.59
C ASP A 208 -18.51 8.23 -2.65
N ALA A 209 -18.26 6.97 -3.05
CA ALA A 209 -19.30 5.95 -3.10
C ALA A 209 -19.94 5.66 -1.73
N VAL A 210 -19.12 5.58 -0.67
CA VAL A 210 -19.61 5.35 0.70
C VAL A 210 -20.37 6.57 1.24
N LEU A 211 -19.92 7.78 0.91
CA LEU A 211 -20.62 9.01 1.29
C LEU A 211 -21.95 9.18 0.55
N ASP A 212 -22.02 8.81 -0.73
CA ASP A 212 -23.28 8.83 -1.50
C ASP A 212 -24.30 7.85 -0.92
N GLU A 213 -23.86 6.66 -0.50
CA GLU A 213 -24.70 5.69 0.20
C GLU A 213 -25.14 6.23 1.58
N ALA A 214 -24.21 6.85 2.30
CA ALA A 214 -24.47 7.46 3.60
C ALA A 214 -25.19 8.81 3.54
N ALA A 215 -25.38 9.42 2.37
CA ALA A 215 -26.07 10.71 2.22
C ALA A 215 -27.53 10.66 2.70
N GLN A 216 -28.09 9.46 2.86
CA GLN A 216 -29.41 9.25 3.48
C GLN A 216 -29.40 9.37 5.00
N THR A 217 -28.24 9.28 5.65
CA THR A 217 -28.04 9.29 7.12
C THR A 217 -27.11 10.41 7.62
N ALA A 218 -26.23 10.94 6.76
CA ALA A 218 -25.36 12.08 7.07
C ALA A 218 -26.16 13.40 7.03
N GLY A 219 -25.98 14.23 8.05
CA GLY A 219 -26.60 15.55 8.10
C GLY A 219 -25.92 16.51 7.12
N ALA A 220 -26.70 17.32 6.41
CA ALA A 220 -26.15 18.45 5.66
C ALA A 220 -25.37 19.37 6.64
N GLY A 221 -24.06 19.49 6.45
CA GLY A 221 -23.18 20.31 7.28
C GLY A 221 -22.23 19.57 8.22
N ASP A 222 -22.13 18.24 8.12
CA ASP A 222 -21.12 17.49 8.88
C ASP A 222 -19.69 17.82 8.38
N SER A 223 -18.76 18.02 9.33
CA SER A 223 -17.32 18.07 9.10
C SER A 223 -16.78 16.64 8.98
N LEU A 224 -16.04 16.36 7.92
CA LEU A 224 -15.60 15.00 7.59
C LEU A 224 -14.09 14.86 7.81
N LEU A 225 -13.68 13.81 8.51
CA LEU A 225 -12.27 13.44 8.65
C LEU A 225 -12.03 12.09 7.98
N LEU A 226 -10.93 11.97 7.25
CA LEU A 226 -10.40 10.68 6.85
C LEU A 226 -9.73 10.02 8.05
N LEU A 227 -10.09 8.77 8.33
CA LEU A 227 -9.46 7.91 9.31
C LEU A 227 -8.67 6.81 8.59
N GLN A 228 -7.44 6.57 9.03
CA GLN A 228 -6.61 5.48 8.52
C GLN A 228 -6.01 4.69 9.68
N VAL A 229 -6.08 3.37 9.61
CA VAL A 229 -5.49 2.47 10.60
C VAL A 229 -4.54 1.52 9.92
N VAL A 230 -3.31 1.46 10.41
CA VAL A 230 -2.27 0.55 9.93
C VAL A 230 -1.70 -0.21 11.11
N ALA A 231 -1.18 -1.40 10.87
CA ALA A 231 -0.58 -2.20 11.91
C ALA A 231 0.72 -2.90 11.45
N LEU A 232 1.64 -3.14 12.38
CA LEU A 232 2.87 -3.91 12.14
C LEU A 232 2.65 -5.43 12.27
N ALA A 233 1.55 -5.85 12.87
CA ALA A 233 1.13 -7.24 13.00
C ALA A 233 -0.40 -7.33 12.88
N GLU A 234 -0.91 -8.51 12.51
CA GLU A 234 -2.35 -8.77 12.52
C GLU A 234 -2.89 -8.66 13.94
N GLY A 235 -4.00 -7.94 14.10
CA GLY A 235 -4.61 -7.72 15.40
C GLY A 235 -5.97 -7.03 15.31
N ALA A 236 -6.52 -6.74 16.49
CA ALA A 236 -7.76 -6.00 16.63
C ALA A 236 -7.48 -4.52 16.88
N TRP A 237 -8.29 -3.65 16.26
CA TRP A 237 -8.27 -2.21 16.54
C TRP A 237 -9.60 -1.77 17.14
N GLU A 238 -9.60 -0.62 17.82
CA GLU A 238 -10.81 -0.06 18.43
C GLU A 238 -11.42 0.98 17.48
N PRO A 239 -12.58 0.68 16.85
CA PRO A 239 -13.26 1.58 15.93
C PRO A 239 -14.14 2.58 16.70
N ALA A 240 -13.57 3.23 17.72
CA ALA A 240 -14.23 4.22 18.53
C ALA A 240 -13.27 5.36 18.89
N LEU A 241 -13.72 6.60 18.69
CA LEU A 241 -12.98 7.80 19.07
C LEU A 241 -13.91 8.75 19.80
N ARG A 242 -13.36 9.56 20.70
CA ARG A 242 -14.09 10.67 21.31
C ARG A 242 -13.53 12.00 20.85
N PHE A 243 -14.43 12.92 20.57
CA PHE A 243 -14.12 14.28 20.17
C PHE A 243 -14.71 15.24 21.20
N SER A 244 -13.93 16.24 21.58
CA SER A 244 -14.43 17.32 22.43
C SER A 244 -13.97 18.70 21.94
N GLN A 245 -14.88 19.67 21.99
CA GLN A 245 -14.61 21.06 21.61
C GLN A 245 -15.53 21.99 22.39
N GLY A 246 -14.95 22.76 23.33
CA GLY A 246 -15.73 23.58 24.25
C GLY A 246 -16.56 22.73 25.22
N ASP A 247 -17.88 22.90 25.22
CA ASP A 247 -18.86 22.15 26.01
C ASP A 247 -19.43 20.92 25.27
N ARG A 248 -18.95 20.65 24.06
CA ARG A 248 -19.43 19.57 23.20
C ARG A 248 -18.53 18.35 23.34
N GLU A 249 -19.16 17.20 23.47
CA GLU A 249 -18.52 15.89 23.45
C GLU A 249 -19.27 14.96 22.48
N LEU A 250 -18.54 14.14 21.75
CA LEU A 250 -19.09 13.17 20.81
C LEU A 250 -18.23 11.91 20.80
N GLU A 251 -18.85 10.76 21.06
CA GLU A 251 -18.26 9.46 20.72
C GLU A 251 -18.72 9.07 19.31
N VAL A 252 -17.75 8.83 18.42
CA VAL A 252 -17.99 8.20 17.12
C VAL A 252 -17.53 6.76 17.21
N ARG A 253 -18.27 5.83 16.61
CA ARG A 253 -17.88 4.41 16.58
C ARG A 253 -18.52 3.69 15.41
N TYR A 254 -17.92 2.65 14.87
CA TYR A 254 -18.58 1.93 13.78
C TYR A 254 -19.87 1.22 14.26
N PRO A 255 -21.00 1.25 13.52
CA PRO A 255 -21.28 2.00 12.27
C PRO A 255 -21.94 3.38 12.50
N TYR A 256 -21.90 3.91 13.72
CA TYR A 256 -22.46 5.22 14.09
C TYR A 256 -21.45 6.37 13.94
N ARG A 257 -21.61 7.18 12.89
CA ARG A 257 -20.72 8.33 12.57
C ARG A 257 -19.26 7.97 12.29
N LEU A 258 -18.96 6.68 12.16
CA LEU A 258 -17.75 6.15 11.58
C LEU A 258 -18.16 5.16 10.48
N LEU A 259 -17.76 5.45 9.25
CA LEU A 259 -17.98 4.60 8.09
C LEU A 259 -16.66 3.92 7.75
N VAL A 260 -16.68 2.63 7.44
CA VAL A 260 -15.51 1.91 6.93
C VAL A 260 -15.60 1.93 5.40
N VAL A 261 -14.54 2.40 4.77
CA VAL A 261 -14.39 2.53 3.31
C VAL A 261 -13.65 1.33 2.73
N SER A 262 -12.59 0.89 3.41
CA SER A 262 -11.83 -0.30 3.06
C SER A 262 -11.25 -0.96 4.30
N GLY A 263 -10.98 -2.27 4.22
CA GLY A 263 -10.53 -3.08 5.36
C GLY A 263 -11.69 -3.54 6.26
N ALA A 264 -11.34 -4.15 7.40
CA ALA A 264 -12.30 -4.69 8.36
C ALA A 264 -12.54 -3.72 9.52
N ALA A 265 -13.76 -3.72 10.05
CA ALA A 265 -14.17 -2.79 11.11
C ALA A 265 -13.55 -3.09 12.49
N ASP A 266 -13.05 -4.30 12.71
CA ASP A 266 -12.58 -4.79 14.00
C ASP A 266 -11.19 -5.45 13.94
N SER A 267 -10.62 -5.60 12.75
CA SER A 267 -9.32 -6.22 12.50
C SER A 267 -8.47 -5.36 11.55
N VAL A 268 -7.16 -5.40 11.78
CA VAL A 268 -6.18 -4.67 10.98
C VAL A 268 -4.90 -5.50 10.91
N GLY A 269 -4.23 -5.46 9.77
CA GLY A 269 -2.91 -6.07 9.60
C GLY A 269 -2.04 -5.26 8.66
N PRO A 270 -0.75 -5.63 8.52
CA PRO A 270 0.18 -4.95 7.61
C PRO A 270 -0.30 -4.93 6.16
N GLU A 271 -0.92 -6.02 5.73
CA GLU A 271 -1.43 -6.21 4.36
C GLU A 271 -2.89 -5.76 4.21
N GLU A 272 -3.59 -5.52 5.33
CA GLU A 272 -5.01 -5.16 5.38
C GLU A 272 -5.21 -3.88 6.22
N PRO A 273 -4.74 -2.72 5.73
CA PRO A 273 -4.99 -1.45 6.39
C PRO A 273 -6.45 -1.06 6.27
N VAL A 274 -6.94 -0.29 7.25
CA VAL A 274 -8.32 0.18 7.28
C VAL A 274 -8.38 1.65 6.91
N ALA A 275 -9.32 2.01 6.04
CA ALA A 275 -9.67 3.39 5.78
C ALA A 275 -11.14 3.62 6.13
N GLY A 276 -11.43 4.78 6.72
CA GLY A 276 -12.78 5.14 7.11
C GLY A 276 -13.03 6.63 7.05
N VAL A 277 -14.29 7.02 7.23
CA VAL A 277 -14.71 8.42 7.34
C VAL A 277 -15.37 8.64 8.67
N VAL A 278 -14.90 9.63 9.41
CA VAL A 278 -15.53 10.12 10.65
C VAL A 278 -16.43 11.30 10.31
N LEU A 279 -17.68 11.25 10.77
CA LEU A 279 -18.69 12.27 10.55
C LEU A 279 -18.90 13.08 11.82
N LEU A 280 -18.32 14.28 11.87
CA LEU A 280 -18.52 15.22 12.95
C LEU A 280 -19.72 16.13 12.64
N PRO A 281 -20.72 16.26 13.52
CA PRO A 281 -21.83 17.19 13.34
C PRO A 281 -21.34 18.63 13.11
N ALA A 282 -22.18 19.46 12.47
CA ALA A 282 -21.95 20.89 12.20
C ALA A 282 -21.51 21.76 13.41
N GLY A 283 -21.61 21.23 14.63
CA GLY A 283 -21.08 21.87 15.83
C GLY A 283 -19.57 21.71 16.05
N PHE A 284 -18.89 20.85 15.30
CA PHE A 284 -17.44 20.69 15.39
C PHE A 284 -16.76 21.47 14.26
N ASP A 285 -15.95 22.44 14.66
CA ASP A 285 -15.23 23.32 13.76
C ASP A 285 -13.77 22.87 13.61
N LEU A 286 -13.38 22.54 12.39
CA LEU A 286 -12.01 22.12 12.05
C LEU A 286 -11.00 23.29 12.01
N TYR A 287 -11.47 24.55 12.00
CA TYR A 287 -10.64 25.75 12.12
C TYR A 287 -10.29 26.14 13.57
N ALA A 288 -10.88 25.45 14.55
CA ALA A 288 -10.62 25.67 15.97
C ALA A 288 -9.92 24.43 16.59
N PRO A 289 -9.23 24.57 17.73
CA PRO A 289 -8.68 23.43 18.46
C PRO A 289 -9.75 22.38 18.74
N LEU A 290 -9.47 21.14 18.35
CA LEU A 290 -10.32 19.98 18.53
C LEU A 290 -9.54 18.95 19.34
N GLN A 291 -10.10 18.55 20.48
CA GLN A 291 -9.56 17.47 21.28
C GLN A 291 -10.10 16.14 20.75
N VAL A 292 -9.19 15.18 20.60
CA VAL A 292 -9.47 13.83 20.12
C VAL A 292 -8.88 12.83 21.11
N GLU A 293 -9.66 11.81 21.45
CA GLU A 293 -9.26 10.71 22.30
C GLU A 293 -9.41 9.38 21.57
N TRP A 294 -8.38 8.54 21.65
CA TRP A 294 -8.40 7.16 21.20
C TRP A 294 -7.63 6.29 22.17
N ARG A 295 -8.22 5.16 22.61
CA ARG A 295 -7.65 4.25 23.62
C ARG A 295 -7.15 4.94 24.90
N GLY A 296 -7.86 5.98 25.34
CA GLY A 296 -7.51 6.77 26.53
C GLY A 296 -6.36 7.77 26.32
N THR A 297 -5.75 7.79 25.13
CA THR A 297 -4.77 8.82 24.74
C THR A 297 -5.49 10.02 24.19
N GLN A 298 -5.17 11.22 24.70
CA GLN A 298 -5.78 12.48 24.29
C GLN A 298 -4.77 13.37 23.55
N ALA A 299 -5.23 13.98 22.46
CA ALA A 299 -4.46 14.95 21.68
C ALA A 299 -5.34 16.15 21.31
N VAL A 300 -4.73 17.31 21.07
CA VAL A 300 -5.41 18.52 20.61
C VAL A 300 -4.80 18.98 19.30
N VAL A 301 -5.63 19.19 18.29
CA VAL A 301 -5.19 19.55 16.93
C VAL A 301 -6.13 20.56 16.29
N THR A 302 -5.61 21.37 15.37
CA THR A 302 -6.41 22.21 14.47
C THR A 302 -6.15 21.75 13.05
N PHE A 303 -7.18 21.24 12.37
CA PHE A 303 -7.04 20.61 11.05
C PHE A 303 -7.03 21.60 9.89
N ARG A 304 -7.61 22.80 10.06
CA ARG A 304 -7.62 23.88 9.06
C ARG A 304 -7.01 25.15 9.64
N ARG A 305 -6.29 25.91 8.83
CA ARG A 305 -5.66 27.19 9.21
C ARG A 305 -6.16 28.32 8.33
#